data_AF-A0A0C2X6A3-F1
#
_entry.id   AF-A0A0C2X6A3-F1
#
_cell.length_a   1.000
_cell.length_b   1.000
_cell.length_c   1.000
_cell.angle_alpha   90.00
_cell.angle_beta   90.00
_cell.angle_gamma   90.00
#
_symmetry.space_group_name_H-M   'P 1'
#
loop_
_entity.id
_entity.type
_entity.pdbx_description
1 polymer ?
#
loop_
_entity_poly.entity_id
_entity_poly.type
_entity_poly.pdbx_seq_one_letter_code
_entity_poly.pdbx_strand_id
1 'polypeptide(L)'
;NLQAGIKRACLIYYLLAWWDNEAHLKYSENMRLASQFTELTHAHFLFDIGFTANAASLLCTPLITAEPALVQKVFHALSISTDADPSVLILRYARMAKPELKPQEVLFSYVDALAKINFMEAWSYQRTFQDAQRVEILGVIYE
;
A
#
# COMPACT_ATOMS: atom_id res chain seq x y z
N ASN A 1 -20.97 -19.21 -8.10
CA ASN A 1 -19.55 -18.78 -8.09
C ASN A 1 -19.41 -17.29 -8.41
N LEU A 2 -19.99 -16.41 -7.58
CA LEU A 2 -19.94 -14.94 -7.76
C LEU A 2 -18.49 -14.41 -7.73
N GLN A 3 -17.67 -14.94 -6.82
CA GLN A 3 -16.26 -14.55 -6.66
C GLN A 3 -15.40 -14.83 -7.91
N ALA A 4 -15.67 -15.93 -8.63
CA ALA A 4 -14.93 -16.26 -9.85
C ALA A 4 -15.25 -15.26 -10.99
N GLY A 5 -16.49 -14.77 -11.06
CA GLY A 5 -16.90 -13.76 -12.01
C GLY A 5 -16.21 -12.41 -11.78
N ILE A 6 -16.15 -11.96 -10.52
CA ILE A 6 -15.49 -10.71 -10.15
C ILE A 6 -13.98 -10.78 -10.43
N LYS A 7 -13.30 -11.86 -10.02
CA LYS A 7 -11.87 -12.05 -10.28
C LYS A 7 -11.55 -12.01 -11.77
N ARG A 8 -12.38 -12.66 -12.60
CA ARG A 8 -12.22 -12.62 -14.06
C ARG A 8 -12.40 -11.20 -14.60
N ALA A 9 -13.39 -10.46 -14.12
CA ALA A 9 -13.63 -9.10 -14.58
C ALA A 9 -12.50 -8.13 -14.17
N CYS A 10 -11.98 -8.23 -12.95
CA CYS A 10 -10.78 -7.52 -12.52
C CYS A 10 -9.56 -7.86 -13.39
N LEU A 11 -9.36 -9.14 -13.71
CA LEU A 11 -8.26 -9.55 -14.58
C LEU A 11 -8.38 -8.95 -15.98
N ILE A 12 -9.59 -8.94 -16.57
CA ILE A 12 -9.83 -8.31 -17.87
C ILE A 12 -9.57 -6.82 -17.79
N TYR A 13 -10.06 -6.14 -16.75
CA TYR A 13 -9.79 -4.72 -16.52
C TYR A 13 -8.28 -4.43 -16.47
N TYR A 14 -7.52 -5.22 -15.71
CA TYR A 14 -6.06 -5.11 -15.61
C TYR A 14 -5.38 -5.28 -16.97
N LEU A 15 -5.76 -6.31 -17.74
CA LEU A 15 -5.19 -6.55 -19.06
C LEU A 15 -5.53 -5.45 -20.06
N LEU A 16 -6.73 -4.88 -19.98
CA LEU A 16 -7.12 -3.75 -20.82
C LEU A 16 -6.34 -2.49 -20.47
N ALA A 17 -6.02 -2.26 -19.19
CA ALA A 17 -5.20 -1.13 -18.75
C ALA A 17 -3.78 -1.17 -19.35
N TRP A 18 -3.23 -2.36 -19.56
CA TRP A 18 -1.95 -2.55 -20.28
C TRP A 18 -2.03 -2.28 -21.78
N TRP A 19 -3.19 -2.49 -22.40
CA TRP A 19 -3.35 -2.38 -23.84
C TRP A 19 -3.73 -0.96 -24.30
N ASP A 20 -4.68 -0.34 -23.61
CA ASP A 20 -5.23 0.96 -23.95
C ASP A 20 -5.64 1.74 -22.69
N ASN A 21 -5.25 3.02 -22.65
CA ASN A 21 -5.46 3.92 -21.53
C ASN A 21 -6.95 4.19 -21.23
N GLU A 22 -7.87 3.94 -22.17
CA GLU A 22 -9.31 4.18 -21.94
C GLU A 22 -10.17 2.92 -21.94
N ALA A 23 -9.69 1.82 -22.55
CA ALA A 23 -10.50 0.61 -22.71
C ALA A 23 -10.96 0.01 -21.37
N HIS A 24 -10.11 0.09 -20.35
CA HIS A 24 -10.42 -0.40 -19.02
C HIS A 24 -11.53 0.41 -18.32
N LEU A 25 -11.57 1.73 -18.51
CA LEU A 25 -12.61 2.60 -17.97
C LEU A 25 -13.97 2.24 -18.58
N LYS A 26 -14.04 2.19 -19.93
CA LYS A 26 -15.26 1.79 -20.67
C LYS A 26 -15.73 0.40 -20.26
N TYR A 27 -14.81 -0.55 -20.06
CA TYR A 27 -15.13 -1.89 -19.59
C TYR A 27 -15.75 -1.88 -18.19
N SER A 28 -15.18 -1.11 -17.25
CA SER A 28 -15.68 -1.04 -15.87
C SER A 28 -17.09 -0.46 -15.77
N GLU A 29 -17.40 0.55 -16.58
CA GLU A 29 -18.73 1.17 -16.67
C GLU A 29 -19.75 0.18 -17.24
N ASN A 30 -19.41 -0.49 -18.34
CA ASN A 30 -20.28 -1.47 -19.00
C ASN A 30 -20.57 -2.68 -18.11
N MET A 31 -19.56 -3.17 -17.39
CA MET A 31 -19.70 -4.30 -16.46
C MET A 31 -20.23 -3.90 -15.09
N ARG A 32 -20.39 -2.58 -14.82
CA ARG A 32 -20.80 -2.01 -13.53
C ARG A 32 -19.97 -2.56 -12.37
N LEU A 33 -18.65 -2.59 -12.56
CA LEU A 33 -17.74 -3.05 -11.51
C LEU A 33 -17.78 -2.08 -10.34
N ALA A 34 -17.86 -2.62 -9.12
CA ALA A 34 -17.83 -1.79 -7.92
C ALA A 34 -16.46 -1.09 -7.78
N SER A 35 -16.49 0.17 -7.34
CA SER A 35 -15.30 1.03 -7.27
C SER A 35 -14.16 0.40 -6.47
N GLN A 36 -14.47 -0.26 -5.35
CA GLN A 36 -13.48 -0.96 -4.53
C GLN A 36 -12.64 -1.98 -5.31
N PHE A 37 -13.23 -2.66 -6.29
CA PHE A 37 -12.53 -3.65 -7.10
C PHE A 37 -11.75 -3.00 -8.24
N THR A 38 -12.31 -1.96 -8.86
CA THR A 38 -11.61 -1.23 -9.93
C THR A 38 -10.42 -0.45 -9.38
N GLU A 39 -10.57 0.25 -8.26
CA GLU A 39 -9.51 1.00 -7.60
C GLU A 39 -8.38 0.08 -7.14
N LEU A 40 -8.71 -1.04 -6.50
CA LEU A 40 -7.70 -2.03 -6.09
C LEU A 40 -6.95 -2.59 -7.30
N THR A 41 -7.67 -2.96 -8.36
CA THR A 41 -7.06 -3.52 -9.58
C THR A 41 -6.19 -2.47 -10.29
N HIS A 42 -6.66 -1.23 -10.35
CA HIS A 42 -5.92 -0.13 -10.96
C HIS A 42 -4.68 0.24 -10.14
N ALA A 43 -4.77 0.21 -8.80
CA ALA A 43 -3.61 0.40 -7.94
C ALA A 43 -2.53 -0.66 -8.17
N HIS A 44 -2.93 -1.94 -8.33
CA HIS A 44 -1.98 -2.99 -8.69
C HIS A 44 -1.31 -2.74 -10.05
N PHE A 45 -2.09 -2.36 -11.05
CA PHE A 45 -1.55 -1.94 -12.35
C PHE A 45 -0.52 -0.82 -12.20
N LEU A 46 -0.85 0.25 -11.46
CA LEU A 46 0.05 1.38 -11.21
C LEU A 46 1.34 0.98 -10.49
N PHE A 47 1.29 0.02 -9.56
CA PHE A 47 2.50 -0.52 -8.96
C PHE A 47 3.39 -1.22 -9.98
N ASP A 48 2.82 -2.03 -10.87
CA ASP A 48 3.59 -2.79 -11.85
C ASP A 48 4.26 -1.90 -12.91
N ILE A 49 3.66 -0.75 -13.23
CA ILE A 49 4.26 0.25 -14.13
C ILE A 49 5.14 1.29 -13.41
N GLY A 50 5.31 1.18 -12.09
CA GLY A 50 6.22 2.02 -11.29
C GLY A 50 5.66 3.37 -10.83
N PHE A 51 4.35 3.60 -10.94
CA PHE A 51 3.67 4.81 -10.44
C PHE A 51 3.16 4.60 -9.01
N THR A 52 4.09 4.36 -8.09
CA THR A 52 3.79 3.93 -6.72
C THR A 52 3.08 5.01 -5.90
N ALA A 53 3.36 6.29 -6.15
CA ALA A 53 2.70 7.40 -5.46
C ALA A 53 1.19 7.44 -5.76
N ASN A 54 0.82 7.23 -7.03
CA ASN A 54 -0.57 7.18 -7.46
C ASN A 54 -1.24 5.91 -6.96
N ALA A 55 -0.56 4.76 -7.04
CA ALA A 55 -1.05 3.50 -6.50
C ALA A 55 -1.38 3.61 -5.00
N ALA A 56 -0.46 4.18 -4.20
CA ALA A 56 -0.65 4.38 -2.77
C ALA A 56 -1.89 5.21 -2.46
N SER A 57 -2.15 6.26 -3.26
CA SER A 57 -3.32 7.13 -3.06
C SER A 57 -4.65 6.39 -3.26
N LEU A 58 -4.73 5.48 -4.24
CA LEU A 58 -5.92 4.65 -4.48
C LEU A 58 -6.12 3.62 -3.38
N LEU A 59 -5.05 3.10 -2.79
CA LEU A 59 -5.13 2.15 -1.69
C LEU A 59 -5.49 2.77 -0.33
N CYS A 60 -5.53 4.09 -0.25
CA CYS A 60 -5.99 4.80 0.94
C CYS A 60 -7.52 4.84 1.05
N THR A 61 -8.26 4.35 0.06
CA THR A 61 -9.73 4.32 0.09
C THR A 61 -10.24 3.40 1.21
N PRO A 62 -11.16 3.85 2.08
CA PRO A 62 -11.64 3.10 3.25
C PRO A 62 -12.41 1.81 2.90
N LEU A 63 -12.77 1.62 1.63
CA LEU A 63 -13.50 0.44 1.14
C LEU A 63 -12.59 -0.77 0.90
N ILE A 64 -11.27 -0.57 0.88
CA ILE A 64 -10.29 -1.63 0.64
C ILE A 64 -9.91 -2.24 1.99
N THR A 65 -10.43 -3.43 2.28
CA THR A 65 -10.01 -4.20 3.45
C THR A 65 -8.59 -4.71 3.21
N ALA A 66 -7.60 -4.07 3.85
CA ALA A 66 -6.21 -4.44 3.70
C ALA A 66 -5.91 -5.73 4.48
N GLU A 67 -5.89 -6.85 3.78
CA GLU A 67 -5.37 -8.10 4.32
C GLU A 67 -3.88 -7.94 4.68
N PRO A 68 -3.36 -8.61 5.73
CA PRO A 68 -1.97 -8.46 6.15
C PRO A 68 -0.94 -8.71 5.03
N ALA A 69 -1.21 -9.68 4.15
CA ALA A 69 -0.36 -9.99 3.00
C ALA A 69 -0.37 -8.88 1.93
N LEU A 70 -1.47 -8.14 1.78
CA LEU A 70 -1.53 -6.98 0.89
C LEU A 70 -0.70 -5.84 1.48
N VAL A 71 -0.83 -5.58 2.79
CA VAL A 71 -0.08 -4.53 3.49
C VAL A 71 1.44 -4.73 3.30
N GLN A 72 1.94 -5.95 3.49
CA GLN A 72 3.36 -6.27 3.26
C GLN A 72 3.82 -5.92 1.85
N LYS A 73 3.05 -6.33 0.83
CA LYS A 73 3.37 -6.05 -0.57
C LYS A 73 3.37 -4.56 -0.88
N VAL A 74 2.42 -3.81 -0.32
CA VAL A 74 2.35 -2.36 -0.47
C VAL A 74 3.57 -1.71 0.16
N PHE A 75 3.90 -2.02 1.42
CA PHE A 75 5.08 -1.47 2.09
C PHE A 75 6.36 -1.77 1.32
N HIS A 76 6.53 -3.01 0.84
CA HIS A 76 7.68 -3.38 0.01
C HIS A 76 7.73 -2.60 -1.31
N ALA A 77 6.60 -2.47 -2.01
CA ALA A 77 6.53 -1.71 -3.26
C ALA A 77 6.85 -0.22 -3.05
N LEU A 78 6.38 0.37 -1.94
CA LEU A 78 6.70 1.75 -1.58
C LEU A 78 8.16 1.91 -1.16
N SER A 79 8.76 0.92 -0.48
CA SER A 79 10.16 1.00 -0.05
C SER A 79 11.16 0.98 -1.20
N ILE A 80 10.81 0.36 -2.33
CA ILE A 80 11.63 0.29 -3.55
C ILE A 80 11.20 1.32 -4.61
N SER A 81 10.28 2.21 -4.27
CA SER A 81 9.81 3.28 -5.16
C SER A 81 10.98 4.15 -5.63
N THR A 82 10.93 4.55 -6.89
CA THR A 82 11.86 5.52 -7.49
C THR A 82 11.17 6.81 -7.95
N ASP A 83 9.83 6.83 -7.97
CA ASP A 83 9.02 7.95 -8.43
C ASP A 83 8.79 9.03 -7.35
N ALA A 84 8.96 8.69 -6.07
CA ALA A 84 8.94 9.64 -4.96
C ALA A 84 9.79 9.14 -3.78
N ASP A 85 9.97 9.97 -2.74
CA ASP A 85 10.65 9.55 -1.51
C ASP A 85 9.87 8.41 -0.82
N PRO A 86 10.48 7.21 -0.69
CA PRO A 86 9.86 6.05 -0.06
C PRO A 86 9.34 6.33 1.36
N SER A 87 10.09 7.09 2.17
CA SER A 87 9.70 7.37 3.56
C SER A 87 8.44 8.21 3.62
N VAL A 88 8.29 9.18 2.70
CA VAL A 88 7.07 10.00 2.59
C VAL A 88 5.88 9.16 2.15
N LEU A 89 6.06 8.27 1.18
CA LEU A 89 5.00 7.40 0.68
C LEU A 89 4.50 6.41 1.74
N ILE A 90 5.43 5.76 2.44
CA ILE A 90 5.13 4.82 3.52
C ILE A 90 4.32 5.53 4.62
N LEU A 91 4.78 6.69 5.09
CA LEU A 91 4.07 7.43 6.14
C LEU A 91 2.69 7.92 5.67
N ARG A 92 2.58 8.37 4.42
CA ARG A 92 1.30 8.78 3.83
C ARG A 92 0.31 7.61 3.82
N TYR A 93 0.72 6.46 3.30
CA TYR A 93 -0.11 5.26 3.25
C TYR A 93 -0.51 4.81 4.67
N ALA A 94 0.46 4.71 5.59
CA ALA A 94 0.20 4.28 6.96
C ALA A 94 -0.79 5.20 7.70
N ARG A 95 -0.67 6.52 7.51
CA ARG A 95 -1.56 7.51 8.16
C ARG A 95 -2.97 7.52 7.56
N MET A 96 -3.09 7.35 6.24
CA MET A 96 -4.38 7.44 5.53
C MET A 96 -5.14 6.11 5.56
N ALA A 97 -4.50 5.00 5.20
CA ALA A 97 -5.12 3.68 5.16
C ALA A 97 -5.22 3.02 6.55
N LYS A 98 -4.41 3.48 7.52
CA LYS A 98 -4.33 2.93 8.89
C LYS A 98 -4.27 1.39 8.91
N PRO A 99 -3.36 0.76 8.15
CA PRO A 99 -3.25 -0.68 8.11
C PRO A 99 -2.78 -1.22 9.46
N GLU A 100 -3.03 -2.51 9.72
CA GLU A 100 -2.46 -3.18 10.89
C GLU A 100 -0.94 -3.37 10.73
N LEU A 101 -0.15 -2.68 11.55
CA LEU A 101 1.31 -2.80 11.57
C LEU A 101 1.79 -4.00 12.41
N LYS A 102 1.20 -5.18 12.19
CA LYS A 102 1.55 -6.42 12.92
C LYS A 102 2.78 -7.13 12.36
N PRO A 103 2.97 -7.25 11.03
CA PRO A 103 4.16 -7.90 10.51
C PRO A 103 5.42 -7.10 10.85
N GLN A 104 6.46 -7.78 11.33
CA GLN A 104 7.70 -7.13 11.78
C GLN A 104 8.36 -6.30 10.67
N GLU A 105 8.40 -6.82 9.43
CA GLU A 105 8.93 -6.11 8.26
C GLU A 105 8.19 -4.80 7.98
N VAL A 106 6.85 -4.82 8.11
CA VAL A 106 5.99 -3.63 7.92
C VAL A 106 6.23 -2.62 9.04
N LEU A 107 6.32 -3.09 10.27
CA LEU A 107 6.61 -2.25 11.43
C LEU A 107 7.98 -1.58 11.31
N PHE A 108 9.02 -2.32 10.94
CA PHE A 108 10.36 -1.78 10.77
C PHE A 108 10.42 -0.77 9.63
N SER A 109 9.81 -1.08 8.50
CA SER A 109 9.71 -0.14 7.38
C SER A 109 8.97 1.15 7.77
N TYR A 110 7.91 1.06 8.57
CA TYR A 110 7.20 2.22 9.11
C TYR A 110 8.09 3.04 10.06
N VAL A 111 8.77 2.39 11.01
CA VAL A 111 9.63 3.05 12.00
C VAL A 111 10.82 3.73 11.35
N ASP A 112 11.49 3.07 10.41
CA ASP A 112 12.59 3.63 9.63
C ASP A 112 12.13 4.89 8.86
N ALA A 113 11.00 4.80 8.16
CA ALA A 113 10.40 5.94 7.48
C ALA A 113 10.06 7.08 8.45
N LEU A 114 9.55 6.74 9.64
CA LEU A 114 9.23 7.70 10.69
C LEU A 114 10.48 8.39 11.24
N ALA A 115 11.57 7.64 11.46
CA ALA A 115 12.84 8.16 11.95
C ALA A 115 13.49 9.12 10.95
N LYS A 116 13.48 8.77 9.66
CA LYS A 116 14.01 9.60 8.56
C LYS A 116 13.28 10.93 8.40
N ILE A 117 11.95 10.94 8.58
CA ILE A 117 11.14 12.16 8.44
C ILE A 117 11.08 12.96 9.76
N ASN A 118 10.91 12.28 10.89
CA ASN A 118 10.80 12.89 12.20
C ASN A 118 11.29 11.95 13.31
N PHE A 119 12.59 12.03 13.60
CA PHE A 119 13.25 11.27 14.66
C PHE A 119 12.51 11.34 16.02
N MET A 120 12.01 12.51 16.42
CA MET A 120 11.34 12.68 17.71
C MET A 120 10.00 11.92 17.78
N GLU A 121 9.30 11.81 16.66
CA GLU A 121 8.07 11.02 16.55
C GLU A 121 8.39 9.53 16.67
N ALA A 122 9.44 9.05 15.98
CA ALA A 122 9.91 7.66 16.11
C ALA A 122 10.38 7.32 17.53
N TRP A 123 11.13 8.23 18.16
CA TRP A 123 11.59 8.09 19.55
C TRP A 123 10.43 8.03 20.55
N SER A 124 9.34 8.72 20.26
CA SER A 124 8.13 8.65 21.09
C SER A 124 7.37 7.35 20.83
N TYR A 125 7.29 6.93 19.57
CA TYR A 125 6.58 5.74 19.13
C TYR A 125 7.14 4.44 19.73
N GLN A 126 8.47 4.28 19.82
CA GLN A 126 9.10 3.07 20.41
C GLN A 126 8.67 2.80 21.86
N ARG A 127 8.26 3.84 22.60
CA ARG A 127 7.82 3.70 24.00
C ARG A 127 6.48 2.97 24.13
N THR A 128 5.73 2.83 23.04
CA THR A 128 4.46 2.09 23.01
C THR A 128 4.66 0.57 23.05
N PHE A 129 5.89 0.09 22.84
CA PHE A 129 6.23 -1.33 22.82
C PHE A 129 6.85 -1.80 24.15
N GLN A 130 6.74 -3.10 24.40
CA GLN A 130 7.39 -3.80 25.53
C GLN A 130 8.90 -3.92 25.30
N ASP A 131 9.66 -4.16 26.37
CA ASP A 131 11.13 -4.05 26.36
C ASP A 131 11.83 -4.86 25.26
N ALA A 132 11.41 -6.09 24.97
CA ALA A 132 12.02 -6.91 23.92
C ALA A 132 11.85 -6.31 22.52
N GLN A 133 10.61 -5.99 22.12
CA GLN A 133 10.31 -5.35 20.83
C GLN A 133 10.87 -3.95 20.73
N ARG A 134 10.93 -3.23 21.87
CA ARG A 134 11.50 -1.89 21.94
C ARG A 134 12.98 -1.89 21.56
N VAL A 135 13.76 -2.87 22.00
CA VAL A 135 15.19 -2.96 21.65
C VAL A 135 15.38 -3.11 20.14
N GLU A 136 14.57 -3.96 19.49
CA GLU A 136 14.61 -4.12 18.03
C GLU A 136 14.28 -2.82 17.30
N ILE A 137 13.20 -2.14 17.72
CA ILE A 137 12.76 -0.86 17.15
C ILE A 137 13.81 0.23 17.34
N LEU A 138 14.48 0.27 18.50
CA LEU A 138 15.58 1.21 18.76
C LEU A 138 16.73 0.95 17.79
N GLY A 139 17.05 -0.31 17.49
CA GLY A 139 18.04 -0.65 16.47
C GLY A 139 17.74 0.03 15.13
N VAL A 140 16.49 -0.08 14.66
CA VAL A 140 16.03 0.54 13.41
C VAL A 140 16.10 2.07 13.42
N ILE A 141 15.84 2.71 14.56
CA ILE A 141 15.86 4.19 14.66
C ILE A 141 17.28 4.76 14.57
N TYR A 142 18.30 3.98 14.94
CA TYR A 142 19.69 4.43 15.04
C TYR A 142 20.59 3.97 13.89
N GLU A 143 20.11 3.12 12.98
CA GLU A 143 20.77 2.79 11.71
C GLU A 143 20.62 3.91 10.67
#